data_AF-A0A968YN68-F1
#
_entry.id   AF-A0A968YN68-F1
#
_cell.length_a   1.000
_cell.length_b   1.000
_cell.length_c   1.000
_cell.angle_alpha   90.00
_cell.angle_beta   90.00
_cell.angle_gamma   90.00
#
_symmetry.space_group_name_H-M   'P 1'
#
loop_
_entity.id
_entity.type
_entity.pdbx_description
1 polymer ?
#
loop_
_entity_poly.entity_id
_entity_poly.type
_entity_poly.pdbx_seq_one_letter_code
_entity_poly.pdbx_strand_id
1 'polypeptide(L)'
;MTTNFPLKLHHLPNSLPIDGAVRIELVEGVPIFRASSIVQEQIETLINKQKESALTSEEEKELNEYQELSDYLSFVNRTMRNVLLNPLHGTVIRYDDPFEPAVPPEDWEVLQ
;
A
#
# COMPACT_ATOMS: atom_id res chain seq x y z
N MET A 1 -17.30 6.50 11.01
CA MET A 1 -17.01 6.06 9.63
C MET A 1 -15.51 6.13 9.45
N THR A 2 -14.80 5.01 9.37
CA THR A 2 -13.35 5.01 9.13
C THR A 2 -13.10 5.13 7.64
N THR A 3 -12.73 6.33 7.21
CA THR A 3 -12.38 6.62 5.83
C THR A 3 -11.06 5.94 5.49
N ASN A 4 -11.11 4.85 4.73
CA ASN A 4 -9.92 4.23 4.12
C ASN A 4 -9.52 5.09 2.90
N PHE A 5 -9.04 6.31 3.13
CA PHE A 5 -8.41 7.07 2.05
C PHE A 5 -7.08 6.40 1.71
N PRO A 6 -6.73 6.28 0.42
CA PRO A 6 -5.40 5.84 0.03
C PRO A 6 -4.38 6.81 0.65
N LEU A 7 -3.55 6.33 1.57
CA LEU A 7 -2.37 7.07 2.02
C LEU A 7 -1.53 7.37 0.79
N LYS A 8 -1.25 8.65 0.54
CA LYS A 8 -0.43 9.06 -0.59
C LYS A 8 1.01 8.74 -0.23
N LEU A 9 1.69 7.95 -1.07
CA LEU A 9 3.14 7.87 -1.01
C LEU A 9 3.67 9.23 -1.49
N HIS A 10 4.33 9.96 -0.60
CA HIS A 10 4.92 11.26 -0.85
C HIS A 10 6.25 11.12 -1.56
N HIS A 11 7.08 10.14 -1.19
CA HIS A 11 8.38 9.90 -1.80
C HIS A 11 8.60 8.44 -2.13
N LEU A 12 9.15 8.20 -3.32
CA LEU A 12 9.67 6.91 -3.72
C LEU A 12 11.21 6.98 -3.63
N PRO A 13 11.89 6.00 -3.00
CA PRO A 13 13.33 6.02 -2.92
C PRO A 13 13.96 6.03 -4.32
N ASN A 14 14.89 6.95 -4.58
CA ASN A 14 15.57 7.02 -5.89
C ASN A 14 16.48 5.80 -6.15
N SER A 15 16.92 5.14 -5.09
CA SER A 15 17.69 3.89 -5.10
C SER A 15 16.80 2.65 -5.29
N LEU A 16 15.48 2.80 -5.29
CA LEU A 16 14.56 1.70 -5.48
C LEU A 16 14.72 1.11 -6.89
N PRO A 17 15.01 -0.19 -7.03
CA PRO A 17 15.19 -0.78 -8.34
C PRO A 17 13.88 -0.79 -9.14
N ILE A 18 13.93 -0.45 -10.43
CA ILE A 18 12.74 -0.44 -11.30
C ILE A 18 12.12 -1.84 -11.42
N ASP A 19 12.99 -2.86 -11.50
CA ASP A 19 12.58 -4.25 -11.53
C ASP A 19 12.87 -4.94 -10.21
N GLY A 20 11.94 -5.77 -9.75
CA GLY A 20 12.10 -6.53 -8.51
C GLY A 20 12.21 -5.69 -7.24
N ALA A 21 11.64 -4.48 -7.15
CA ALA A 21 11.57 -3.70 -5.90
C ALA A 21 10.55 -4.22 -4.90
N VAL A 22 9.41 -4.70 -5.41
CA VAL A 22 8.31 -5.22 -4.60
C VAL A 22 8.04 -6.64 -5.04
N ARG A 23 7.90 -7.53 -4.06
CA ARG A 23 7.45 -8.91 -4.27
C ARG A 23 6.04 -9.08 -3.74
N ILE A 24 5.29 -9.98 -4.36
CA ILE A 24 3.92 -10.32 -3.98
C ILE A 24 3.92 -11.76 -3.48
N GLU A 25 3.37 -11.98 -2.30
CA GLU A 25 3.23 -13.28 -1.66
C GLU A 25 1.75 -13.55 -1.39
N LEU A 26 1.27 -14.78 -1.62
CA LEU A 26 -0.09 -15.17 -1.27
C LEU A 26 -0.11 -15.71 0.16
N VAL A 27 -0.77 -15.02 1.08
CA VAL A 27 -0.89 -15.42 2.48
C VAL A 27 -2.36 -15.48 2.86
N GLU A 28 -2.85 -16.65 3.27
CA GLU A 28 -4.26 -16.87 3.66
C GLU A 28 -5.27 -16.42 2.57
N GLY A 29 -4.91 -16.57 1.29
CA GLY A 29 -5.76 -16.16 0.17
C GLY A 29 -5.75 -14.65 -0.14
N VAL A 30 -4.94 -13.87 0.57
CA VAL A 30 -4.76 -12.42 0.35
C VAL A 30 -3.38 -12.15 -0.27
N PRO A 31 -3.29 -11.35 -1.34
CA PRO A 31 -2.00 -10.91 -1.86
C PRO A 31 -1.36 -9.91 -0.89
N ILE A 32 -0.14 -10.21 -0.46
CA ILE A 32 0.70 -9.41 0.42
C ILE A 32 1.89 -8.87 -0.36
N PHE A 33 1.99 -7.55 -0.40
CA PHE A 33 3.08 -6.81 -1.02
C PHE A 33 4.18 -6.57 0.02
N ARG A 34 5.42 -6.87 -0.35
CA ARG A 34 6.60 -6.66 0.49
C ARG A 34 7.73 -6.06 -0.35
N ALA A 35 8.63 -5.33 0.31
CA ALA A 35 9.92 -5.02 -0.29
C ALA A 35 10.62 -6.32 -0.70
N SER A 36 11.31 -6.32 -1.83
CA SER A 36 12.09 -7.47 -2.29
C SER A 36 13.31 -7.71 -1.41
N SER A 37 13.96 -8.87 -1.59
CA SER A 37 15.18 -9.18 -0.85
C SER A 37 16.30 -8.19 -1.14
N ILE A 38 16.39 -7.70 -2.39
CA ILE A 38 17.39 -6.69 -2.79
C ILE A 38 17.21 -5.40 -1.98
N VAL A 39 15.96 -4.93 -1.89
CA VAL A 39 15.63 -3.72 -1.12
C VAL A 39 15.85 -3.95 0.39
N GLN A 40 15.51 -5.13 0.89
CA GLN A 40 15.74 -5.49 2.29
C GLN A 40 17.24 -5.52 2.64
N GLU A 41 18.08 -6.08 1.79
CA GLU A 41 19.55 -6.10 1.96
C GLU A 41 20.15 -4.70 1.94
N GLN A 42 19.65 -3.80 1.08
CA GLN A 42 20.08 -2.39 1.06
C GLN A 42 19.73 -1.68 2.36
N ILE A 43 18.49 -1.83 2.84
CA ILE A 43 18.03 -1.27 4.13
C ILE A 43 18.90 -1.81 5.27
N GLU A 44 19.17 -3.12 5.30
CA GLU A 44 20.00 -3.73 6.33
C GLU A 44 21.44 -3.21 6.31
N THR A 45 22.00 -2.99 5.12
CA THR A 45 23.32 -2.39 4.93
C THR A 45 23.37 -0.97 5.50
N LEU A 46 22.35 -0.14 5.22
CA LEU A 46 22.23 1.22 5.76
C LEU A 46 22.09 1.23 7.28
N ILE A 47 21.27 0.33 7.84
CA ILE A 47 21.08 0.20 9.30
C ILE A 47 22.38 -0.26 9.98
N ASN A 48 23.09 -1.22 9.40
CA ASN A 48 24.37 -1.68 9.95
C ASN A 48 25.42 -0.57 9.88
N LYS A 49 25.48 0.16 8.77
CA LYS A 49 26.36 1.32 8.62
C LYS A 49 26.07 2.40 9.66
N GLN A 50 24.79 2.67 9.97
CA GLN A 50 24.38 3.62 11.03
C GLN A 50 24.85 3.22 12.43
N LYS A 51 24.94 1.92 12.71
CA LYS A 51 25.43 1.41 14.00
C LYS A 51 26.94 1.51 14.13
N GLU A 52 27.66 1.30 13.04
CA GLU A 52 29.13 1.30 13.00
C GLU A 52 29.72 2.71 12.82
N SER A 53 28.99 3.60 12.13
CA SER A 53 29.44 4.93 11.74
C SER A 53 28.26 5.89 11.60
N ALA A 54 28.53 7.21 11.63
CA ALA A 54 27.49 8.18 11.34
C ALA A 54 27.11 8.08 9.84
N LEU A 55 25.81 7.94 9.55
CA LEU A 55 25.31 8.01 8.18
C LEU A 55 25.53 9.42 7.62
N THR A 56 25.73 9.49 6.31
CA THR A 56 25.64 10.77 5.60
C THR A 56 24.19 11.23 5.55
N SER A 57 23.97 12.54 5.38
CA SER A 57 22.61 13.09 5.30
C SER A 57 21.77 12.48 4.16
N GLU A 58 22.43 12.04 3.08
CA GLU A 58 21.77 11.40 1.94
C GLU A 58 21.28 9.98 2.31
N GLU A 59 22.11 9.22 3.03
CA GLU A 59 21.77 7.86 3.49
C GLU A 59 20.67 7.86 4.56
N GLU A 60 20.68 8.86 5.44
CA GLU A 60 19.61 9.04 6.43
C GLU A 60 18.27 9.36 5.76
N LYS A 61 18.30 10.22 4.72
CA LYS A 61 17.13 10.52 3.91
C LYS A 61 16.62 9.28 3.17
N GLU A 62 17.51 8.51 2.57
CA GLU A 62 17.18 7.26 1.89
C GLU A 62 16.51 6.25 2.84
N LEU A 63 17.03 6.10 4.05
CA LEU A 63 16.44 5.23 5.07
C LEU A 63 15.02 5.67 5.46
N ASN A 64 14.79 6.99 5.55
CA ASN A 64 13.47 7.56 5.81
C ASN A 64 12.49 7.29 4.64
N GLU A 65 12.96 7.39 3.39
CA GLU A 65 12.16 7.05 2.20
C GLU A 65 11.78 5.56 2.18
N TYR A 66 12.70 4.66 2.58
CA TYR A 66 12.38 3.23 2.71
C TYR A 66 11.36 2.93 3.82
N GLN A 67 11.41 3.68 4.92
CA GLN A 67 10.41 3.58 5.97
C GLN A 67 9.02 4.00 5.46
N GLU A 68 8.93 5.10 4.72
CA GLU A 68 7.69 5.56 4.10
C GLU A 68 7.11 4.50 3.15
N LEU A 69 7.96 3.88 2.32
CA LEU A 69 7.58 2.78 1.45
C LEU A 69 7.02 1.59 2.24
N SER A 70 7.66 1.22 3.35
CA SER A 70 7.19 0.12 4.21
C SER A 70 5.82 0.38 4.81
N ASP A 71 5.57 1.61 5.28
CA ASP A 71 4.28 2.03 5.82
C ASP A 71 3.20 2.00 4.72
N TYR A 72 3.54 2.44 3.52
CA TYR A 72 2.66 2.38 2.36
C TYR A 72 2.31 0.93 1.99
N LEU A 73 3.28 0.02 1.92
CA LEU A 73 3.04 -1.39 1.63
C LEU A 73 2.14 -2.04 2.70
N SER A 74 2.36 -1.70 3.97
CA SER A 74 1.51 -2.18 5.07
C SER A 74 0.07 -1.68 4.94
N PHE A 75 -0.11 -0.44 4.51
CA PHE A 75 -1.42 0.11 4.21
C PHE A 75 -2.10 -0.59 3.02
N VAL A 76 -1.37 -0.82 1.92
CA VAL A 76 -1.89 -1.57 0.76
C VAL A 76 -2.33 -2.97 1.19
N ASN A 77 -1.51 -3.67 1.99
CA ASN A 77 -1.82 -4.99 2.51
C ASN A 77 -3.10 -4.98 3.37
N ARG A 78 -3.22 -4.01 4.28
CA ARG A 78 -4.42 -3.85 5.11
C ARG A 78 -5.66 -3.55 4.26
N THR A 79 -5.51 -2.70 3.25
CA THR A 79 -6.60 -2.33 2.34
C THR A 79 -7.05 -3.53 1.52
N MET A 80 -6.13 -4.27 0.93
CA MET A 80 -6.43 -5.51 0.19
C MET A 80 -7.13 -6.53 1.07
N ARG A 81 -6.62 -6.76 2.29
CA ARG A 81 -7.26 -7.64 3.26
C ARG A 81 -8.67 -7.16 3.60
N ASN A 82 -8.86 -5.88 3.85
CA ASN A 82 -10.17 -5.32 4.18
C ASN A 82 -11.17 -5.43 3.02
N VAL A 83 -10.74 -5.17 1.79
CA VAL A 83 -11.58 -5.28 0.59
C VAL A 83 -11.96 -6.74 0.32
N LEU A 84 -11.04 -7.69 0.51
CA LEU A 84 -11.30 -9.11 0.28
C LEU A 84 -12.15 -9.75 1.38
N LEU A 85 -11.96 -9.35 2.65
CA LEU A 85 -12.73 -9.89 3.78
C LEU A 85 -14.06 -9.18 4.00
N ASN A 86 -14.19 -7.96 3.51
CA ASN A 86 -15.42 -7.18 3.55
C ASN A 86 -15.70 -6.68 2.14
N PRO A 87 -16.00 -7.59 1.19
CA PRO A 87 -16.35 -7.20 -0.17
C PRO A 87 -17.46 -6.16 -0.05
N LEU A 88 -17.26 -5.01 -0.71
CA LEU A 88 -18.23 -3.92 -0.75
C LEU A 88 -19.62 -4.54 -0.84
N HIS A 89 -20.49 -4.28 0.15
CA HIS A 89 -21.84 -4.85 0.26
C HIS A 89 -22.68 -4.53 -0.99
N GLY A 90 -22.44 -5.32 -2.02
CA GLY A 90 -22.93 -5.16 -3.38
C GLY A 90 -22.69 -6.51 -4.02
N THR A 91 -23.51 -7.48 -3.62
CA THR A 91 -23.52 -8.79 -4.23
C THR A 91 -23.92 -8.58 -5.68
N VAL A 92 -22.98 -8.69 -6.62
CA VAL A 92 -23.32 -8.87 -8.03
C VAL A 92 -23.85 -10.30 -8.13
N ILE A 93 -25.16 -10.46 -8.02
CA ILE A 93 -25.81 -11.78 -8.05
C ILE A 93 -25.83 -12.31 -9.49
N ARG A 94 -25.85 -11.43 -10.50
CA ARG A 94 -25.81 -11.78 -11.94
C ARG A 94 -25.12 -10.68 -12.75
N TYR A 95 -24.32 -11.06 -13.73
CA TYR A 95 -23.63 -10.12 -14.65
C TYR A 95 -24.60 -9.38 -15.60
N ASP A 96 -25.86 -9.81 -15.67
CA ASP A 96 -26.89 -9.25 -16.54
C ASP A 96 -27.88 -8.33 -15.81
N ASP A 97 -27.73 -8.12 -14.49
CA ASP A 97 -28.60 -7.19 -13.77
C ASP A 97 -28.13 -5.75 -14.01
N PRO A 98 -29.04 -4.82 -14.36
CA PRO A 98 -28.69 -3.42 -14.55
C PRO A 98 -28.11 -2.87 -13.24
N PHE A 99 -27.08 -2.03 -13.35
CA PHE A 99 -26.52 -1.31 -12.22
C PHE A 99 -27.61 -0.45 -11.59
N GLU A 100 -28.22 -0.93 -10.49
CA GLU A 100 -29.09 -0.11 -9.68
C GLU A 100 -28.18 0.76 -8.79
N PRO A 101 -28.20 2.10 -8.94
CA PRO A 101 -27.41 2.96 -8.08
C PRO A 101 -27.88 2.78 -6.63
N ALA A 102 -26.93 2.64 -5.70
CA ALA A 102 -27.21 2.42 -4.28
C ALA A 102 -28.01 3.55 -3.62
N VAL A 103 -28.15 4.69 -4.30
CA VAL A 103 -28.95 5.85 -3.88
C VAL A 103 -29.88 6.21 -5.04
N PRO A 104 -31.20 6.26 -4.82
CA PRO A 104 -32.16 6.73 -5.82
C PRO A 104 -31.76 8.12 -6.34
N PRO A 105 -31.90 8.41 -7.65
CA PRO A 105 -31.50 9.69 -8.24
C PRO A 105 -32.17 10.91 -7.58
N GLU A 106 -33.35 10.69 -6.99
CA GLU A 106 -34.15 11.64 -6.22
C GLU A 106 -33.55 12.05 -4.86
N ASP A 107 -32.61 11.26 -4.31
CA ASP A 107 -31.89 11.58 -3.08
C ASP A 107 -30.53 12.27 -3.34
N TRP A 108 -30.19 12.53 -4.60
CA TRP A 108 -28.91 13.15 -5.00
C TRP A 108 -28.85 14.66 -4.73
N GLU A 109 -30.00 15.33 -4.60
CA GLU A 109 -30.07 16.78 -4.33
C GLU A 109 -29.73 17.15 -2.87
N VAL A 110 -29.65 16.18 -1.97
CA VAL A 110 -29.36 16.43 -0.54
C VAL A 110 -27.84 16.46 -0.25
N LEU A 111 -27.00 16.24 -1.26
CA LEU A 111 -25.54 16.16 -1.15
C LEU A 111 -24.78 17.34 -1.80
N GLN A 112 -25.48 18.44 -2.15
CA GLN A 112 -24.88 19.73 -2.53
C GLN A 112 -24.93 20.73 -1.38
#